data_AF-A0A800BP85-F1
#
_entry.id   AF-A0A800BP85-F1
#
_cell.length_a   1.000
_cell.length_b   1.000
_cell.length_c   1.000
_cell.angle_alpha   90.00
_cell.angle_beta   90.00
_cell.angle_gamma   90.00
#
_symmetry.space_group_name_H-M   'P 1'
#
loop_
_entity.id
_entity.type
_entity.pdbx_description
1 polymer ?
#
loop_
_entity_poly.entity_id
_entity_poly.type
_entity_poly.pdbx_seq_one_letter_code
_entity_poly.pdbx_strand_id
1 'polypeptide(L)' 'SFSRSLKIPDEVLVHKVDAKYKNGILHLVLPKAQPSKPKKIQVK' A
#
# COMPACT_ATOMS: atom_id res chain seq x y z
N SER A 1 -2.58 22.65 -11.24
CA SER A 1 -2.57 21.17 -11.10
C SER A 1 -2.10 20.82 -9.70
N PHE A 2 -2.55 19.70 -9.12
CA PHE A 2 -2.15 19.24 -7.78
C PHE A 2 -1.62 17.80 -7.86
N SER A 3 -0.53 17.51 -7.14
CA SER A 3 0.01 16.16 -7.01
C SER A 3 0.66 16.00 -5.64
N ARG A 4 0.60 14.80 -5.08
CA ARG A 4 1.19 14.48 -3.78
C ARG A 4 1.69 13.04 -3.77
N SER A 5 2.91 12.85 -3.28
CA SER A 5 3.51 11.54 -3.05
C SER A 5 3.50 11.21 -1.57
N LEU A 6 3.22 9.95 -1.22
CA LEU A 6 3.17 9.45 0.16
C LEU A 6 4.02 8.19 0.25
N LYS A 7 4.82 8.08 1.30
CA LYS A 7 5.50 6.81 1.63
C LYS A 7 4.58 5.97 2.50
N ILE A 8 4.37 4.73 2.10
CA ILE A 8 3.61 3.74 2.87
C ILE A 8 4.65 2.83 3.56
N PRO A 9 4.51 2.57 4.87
CA PRO A 9 5.51 1.80 5.62
C PRO A 9 5.52 0.32 5.27
N ASP A 10 4.39 -0.22 4.81
CA ASP A 10 4.20 -1.64 4.51
C ASP A 10 4.10 -1.87 2.99
N GLU A 11 4.42 -3.10 2.57
CA GLU A 11 4.09 -3.56 1.22
C GLU A 11 2.56 -3.62 1.03
N VAL A 12 2.09 -3.15 -0.12
CA VAL A 12 0.66 -3.09 -0.47
C VAL A 12 0.40 -3.85 -1.77
N LEU A 13 -0.80 -4.41 -1.89
CA LEU A 13 -1.24 -5.06 -3.13
C LEU A 13 -1.70 -3.99 -4.13
N VAL A 14 -0.78 -3.44 -4.92
CA VAL A 14 -1.03 -2.33 -5.87
C VAL A 14 -2.20 -2.63 -6.82
N HIS A 15 -2.39 -3.88 -7.23
CA HIS A 15 -3.46 -4.29 -8.13
C HIS A 15 -4.86 -4.36 -7.48
N LYS A 16 -4.95 -4.17 -6.16
CA LYS A 16 -6.20 -4.22 -5.38
C LYS A 16 -6.48 -2.91 -4.64
N VAL A 17 -5.94 -1.80 -5.13
CA VAL A 17 -6.21 -0.48 -4.57
C VAL A 17 -7.62 -0.03 -4.96
N ASP A 18 -8.39 0.42 -3.99
CA ASP A 18 -9.70 1.04 -4.22
C ASP A 18 -9.66 2.54 -3.94
N ALA A 19 -10.37 3.32 -4.75
CA ALA A 19 -10.48 4.77 -4.61
C ALA A 19 -11.95 5.22 -4.66
N LYS A 20 -12.35 6.11 -3.75
CA LYS A 20 -13.68 6.73 -3.73
C LYS A 20 -13.56 8.22 -3.49
N TYR A 21 -14.24 9.02 -4.31
CA TYR A 21 -14.31 10.47 -4.15
C TYR A 21 -15.74 10.88 -3.79
N LYS A 22 -15.92 11.54 -2.65
CA LYS A 22 -17.23 11.98 -2.19
C LYS A 22 -17.10 13.27 -1.38
N ASN A 23 -17.97 14.23 -1.63
CA ASN A 23 -18.05 15.51 -0.90
C ASN A 23 -16.69 16.23 -0.78
N GLY A 24 -15.90 16.25 -1.86
CA GLY A 24 -14.60 16.93 -1.87
C GLY A 24 -13.43 16.10 -1.34
N ILE A 25 -13.65 14.90 -0.81
CA ILE A 25 -12.63 14.08 -0.15
C ILE A 25 -12.33 12.82 -0.96
N LEU A 26 -11.04 12.57 -1.20
CA LEU A 26 -10.53 11.34 -1.80
C LEU A 26 -10.17 10.32 -0.71
N HIS A 27 -10.91 9.22 -0.65
CA HIS A 27 -10.61 8.07 0.19
C HIS A 27 -9.91 6.98 -0.64
N LEU A 28 -8.75 6.52 -0.17
CA LEU A 28 -7.98 5.44 -0.77
C LEU A 28 -7.91 4.27 0.22
N VAL A 29 -8.17 3.06 -0.26
CA VAL A 29 -7.99 1.82 0.51
C VAL A 29 -6.83 1.06 -0.12
N LEU A 30 -5.77 0.87 0.67
CA LEU A 30 -4.55 0.16 0.27
C LEU A 30 -4.48 -1.16 1.06
N PRO A 31 -4.85 -2.31 0.46
CA PRO A 31 -4.75 -3.58 1.15
C PRO A 31 -3.28 -3.94 1.41
N LYS A 32 -2.98 -4.31 2.66
CA LYS A 32 -1.65 -4.82 3.03
C LYS A 32 -1.34 -6.09 2.24
N ALA A 33 -0.10 -6.21 1.77
CA ALA A 33 0.42 -7.48 1.30
C ALA A 33 0.46 -8.47 2.48
N GLN A 34 0.22 -9.75 2.21
CA GLN A 34 0.34 -10.76 3.26
C GLN A 34 1.79 -10.77 3.78
N PRO A 35 2.00 -10.92 5.10
CA PRO A 35 3.34 -10.99 5.65
C PRO A 35 4.09 -12.14 4.99
N SER A 36 5.20 -11.81 4.32
CA SER A 36 6.10 -12.81 3.77
C SER A 36 6.57 -13.72 4.90
N LYS A 37 6.50 -15.04 4.68
CA LYS A 37 7.08 -16.00 5.62
C LYS A 37 8.56 -15.62 5.81
N PRO A 38 9.08 -15.57 7.04
CA PRO A 38 10.46 -15.17 7.26
C PRO A 38 11.39 -16.02 6.41
N LYS A 39 12.16 -15.38 5.53
CA LYS A 39 13.18 -16.05 4.72
C LYS A 39 14.27 -16.51 5.70
N LYS A 40 14.55 -17.83 5.75
CA LYS A 40 15.70 -18.34 6.50
C LYS A 40 16.96 -17.74 5.88
N ILE A 41 17.67 -16.92 6.65
CA ILE A 41 18.97 -16.39 6.25
C ILE A 41 20.00 -17.47 6.63
N GLN A 42 20.60 -18.11 5.64
CA GLN A 42 21.70 -19.05 5.87
C GLN A 42 23.00 -18.24 5.96
N VAL A 43 23.52 -18.08 7.18
CA VAL A 43 24.84 -17.49 7.40
C VAL A 43 25.88 -18.57 7.09
N LYS A 44 26.83 -18.29 6.18
CA LYS A 44 28.01 -19.12 5.93
C LYS A 44 29.17 -18.63 6.79
#